data_AF-A0A9E5PXA6-F1
#
_entry.id   AF-A0A9E5PXA6-F1
#
_cell.length_a   1.000
_cell.length_b   1.000
_cell.length_c   1.000
_cell.angle_alpha   90.00
_cell.angle_beta   90.00
_cell.angle_gamma   90.00
#
_symmetry.space_group_name_H-M   'P 1'
#
loop_
_entity.id
_entity.type
_entity.pdbx_description
1 polymer ?
#
loop_
_entity_poly.entity_id
_entity_poly.type
_entity_poly.pdbx_seq_one_letter_code
_entity_poly.pdbx_strand_id
1 'polypeptide(L)'
;MRRFTRSALVLAATLAPLCAAAAEIWRWVDRDGYTHYTQAVDIPERYRASAVPAAAPLPPGTPACEVAWHRYAASQACFDAYRVVGGGLKPEAFQRCQELPEPPPCR
;
A
#
# COMPACT_ATOMS: atom_id res chain seq x y z
N MET A 1 54.38 -29.16 20.34
CA MET A 1 53.20 -28.56 20.99
C MET A 1 52.67 -27.42 20.12
N ARG A 2 51.37 -27.49 19.77
CA ARG A 2 50.41 -26.44 19.39
C ARG A 2 50.83 -25.34 18.38
N ARG A 3 50.23 -25.35 17.17
CA ARG A 3 49.08 -24.51 16.69
C ARG A 3 49.53 -23.05 16.45
N PHE A 4 49.21 -22.37 15.35
CA PHE A 4 47.90 -21.84 15.01
C PHE A 4 47.80 -21.52 13.51
N THR A 5 47.01 -22.29 12.77
CA THR A 5 46.45 -21.87 11.48
C THR A 5 45.44 -20.77 11.77
N ARG A 6 45.76 -19.54 11.36
CA ARG A 6 44.86 -18.37 11.45
C ARG A 6 43.77 -18.50 10.39
N SER A 7 42.74 -19.30 10.67
CA SER A 7 41.50 -19.25 9.90
C SER A 7 40.78 -17.95 10.23
N ALA A 8 40.94 -16.94 9.37
CA ALA A 8 40.11 -15.75 9.39
C ALA A 8 38.71 -16.13 8.88
N LEU A 9 37.77 -16.36 9.81
CA LEU A 9 36.36 -16.42 9.50
C LEU A 9 35.90 -15.00 9.13
N VAL A 10 35.77 -14.72 7.84
CA VAL A 10 35.08 -13.54 7.33
C VAL A 10 33.58 -13.81 7.46
N LEU A 11 32.97 -13.28 8.51
CA LEU A 11 31.52 -13.28 8.69
C LEU A 11 30.96 -12.18 7.77
N ALA A 12 30.66 -12.51 6.51
CA ALA A 12 29.97 -11.62 5.60
C ALA A 12 28.50 -11.49 6.03
N ALA A 13 28.21 -10.51 6.89
CA ALA A 13 26.85 -10.11 7.19
C ALA A 13 26.23 -9.49 5.93
N THR A 14 25.49 -10.29 5.17
CA THR A 14 24.69 -9.83 4.05
C THR A 14 23.60 -8.90 4.60
N LEU A 15 23.83 -7.59 4.48
CA LEU A 15 22.81 -6.55 4.65
C LEU A 15 21.75 -6.77 3.56
N ALA A 16 20.77 -7.64 3.82
CA ALA A 16 19.56 -7.69 3.03
C ALA A 16 18.82 -6.35 3.25
N PRO A 17 18.48 -5.59 2.20
CA PRO A 17 17.69 -4.39 2.36
C PRO A 17 16.35 -4.77 2.96
N LEU A 18 16.04 -4.23 4.14
CA LEU A 18 14.68 -4.21 4.68
C LEU A 18 13.86 -3.28 3.79
N CYS A 19 13.49 -3.74 2.59
CA CYS A 19 12.48 -3.08 1.78
C CYS A 19 11.17 -3.13 2.57
N ALA A 20 10.89 -2.02 3.21
CA ALA A 20 9.72 -1.85 4.04
C ALA A 20 8.50 -1.77 3.10
N ALA A 21 7.79 -2.89 2.92
CA ALA A 21 6.65 -2.95 2.00
C ALA A 21 5.57 -1.94 2.43
N ALA A 22 5.05 -1.19 1.47
CA ALA A 22 3.90 -0.32 1.68
C ALA A 22 2.65 -1.16 1.99
N ALA A 23 1.62 -0.53 2.57
CA ALA A 23 0.33 -1.20 2.71
C ALA A 23 -0.25 -1.41 1.30
N GLU A 24 -0.43 -2.66 0.89
CA GLU A 24 -0.99 -2.96 -0.43
C GLU A 24 -2.49 -2.67 -0.41
N ILE A 25 -2.89 -1.64 -1.16
CA ILE A 25 -4.29 -1.23 -1.27
C ILE A 25 -4.93 -1.92 -2.47
N TRP A 26 -6.12 -2.45 -2.22
CA TRP A 26 -6.98 -3.15 -3.16
C TRP A 26 -8.24 -2.34 -3.39
N ARG A 27 -8.77 -2.49 -4.60
CA ARG A 27 -10.02 -1.90 -5.02
C ARG A 27 -11.02 -3.00 -5.35
N TRP A 28 -12.23 -2.86 -4.85
CA TRP A 28 -13.34 -3.75 -5.15
C TRP A 28 -14.64 -2.96 -5.22
N VAL A 29 -15.66 -3.52 -5.87
CA VAL A 29 -16.97 -2.90 -6.04
C VAL A 29 -17.99 -3.73 -5.28
N ASP A 30 -18.81 -3.07 -4.46
CA ASP A 30 -19.88 -3.74 -3.74
C ASP A 30 -21.13 -3.98 -4.61
N ARG A 31 -22.16 -4.60 -4.04
CA ARG A 31 -23.43 -4.88 -4.73
C ARG A 31 -24.18 -3.62 -5.18
N ASP A 32 -23.94 -2.48 -4.51
CA ASP A 32 -24.63 -1.22 -4.74
C ASP A 32 -23.84 -0.36 -5.76
N GLY A 33 -22.70 -0.89 -6.25
CA GLY A 33 -21.85 -0.24 -7.24
C GLY A 33 -20.82 0.71 -6.62
N TYR A 34 -20.70 0.77 -5.29
CA TYR A 34 -19.70 1.63 -4.66
C TYR A 34 -18.32 1.00 -4.74
N THR A 35 -17.35 1.81 -5.15
CA THR A 35 -15.95 1.43 -5.17
C THR A 35 -15.33 1.64 -3.79
N HIS A 36 -14.75 0.58 -3.24
CA HIS A 36 -14.06 0.58 -1.96
C HIS A 36 -12.55 0.44 -2.16
N TYR A 37 -11.78 1.07 -1.26
CA TYR A 37 -10.32 0.96 -1.22
C TYR A 37 -9.92 0.49 0.18
N THR A 38 -9.32 -0.69 0.27
CA THR A 38 -8.96 -1.28 1.57
C THR A 38 -7.68 -2.10 1.44
N GLN A 39 -7.11 -2.51 2.58
CA GLN A 39 -6.13 -3.59 2.56
C GLN A 39 -6.83 -4.91 2.22
N ALA A 40 -6.06 -5.91 1.75
CA ALA A 40 -6.59 -7.23 1.40
C ALA A 40 -7.33 -7.91 2.57
N VAL A 41 -6.83 -7.74 3.79
CA VAL A 41 -7.42 -8.32 5.01
C VAL A 41 -8.84 -7.84 5.28
N ASP A 42 -9.16 -6.61 4.88
CA ASP A 42 -10.45 -5.95 5.13
C ASP A 42 -11.47 -6.20 4.00
N ILE A 43 -11.08 -6.89 2.92
CA ILE A 43 -12.00 -7.21 1.82
C ILE A 43 -12.97 -8.32 2.27
N PRO A 44 -14.29 -8.10 2.22
CA PRO A 44 -15.26 -9.15 2.52
C PRO A 44 -15.10 -10.33 1.57
N GLU A 45 -15.20 -11.56 2.09
CA GLU A 45 -14.92 -12.80 1.35
C GLU A 45 -15.62 -12.85 -0.03
N ARG A 46 -16.89 -12.45 -0.07
CA ARG A 46 -17.70 -12.43 -1.30
C ARG A 46 -17.16 -11.53 -2.43
N TYR A 47 -16.26 -10.60 -2.14
CA TYR A 47 -15.68 -9.68 -3.11
C TYR A 47 -14.18 -9.93 -3.37
N ARG A 48 -13.56 -10.90 -2.69
CA ARG A 48 -12.12 -11.17 -2.87
C ARG A 48 -11.77 -11.60 -4.28
N ALA A 49 -12.64 -12.38 -4.93
CA ALA A 49 -12.43 -12.86 -6.29
C ALA A 49 -12.49 -11.74 -7.35
N SER A 50 -13.17 -10.62 -7.07
CA SER A 50 -13.28 -9.48 -7.98
C SER A 50 -12.39 -8.30 -7.59
N ALA A 51 -11.74 -8.36 -6.44
CA ALA A 51 -10.81 -7.33 -6.01
C ALA A 51 -9.57 -7.31 -6.90
N VAL A 52 -9.08 -6.10 -7.19
CA VAL A 52 -7.85 -5.88 -7.95
C VAL A 52 -6.94 -4.94 -7.17
N PRO A 53 -5.61 -5.01 -7.34
CA PRO A 53 -4.71 -4.01 -6.76
C PRO A 53 -5.15 -2.61 -7.18
N ALA A 54 -5.17 -1.64 -6.26
CA ALA A 54 -5.58 -0.27 -6.58
C ALA A 54 -4.64 0.42 -7.57
N ALA A 55 -3.39 -0.04 -7.67
CA ALA A 55 -2.43 0.38 -8.68
C ALA A 55 -2.67 -0.24 -10.07
N ALA A 56 -3.58 -1.21 -10.19
CA ALA A 56 -3.90 -1.81 -11.49
C ALA A 56 -4.53 -0.75 -12.43
N PRO A 57 -4.31 -0.88 -13.75
CA PRO A 57 -4.90 0.04 -14.72
C PRO A 57 -6.42 0.17 -14.56
N LEU A 58 -6.90 1.40 -14.75
CA LEU A 58 -8.32 1.70 -14.82
C LEU A 58 -8.91 1.24 -16.16
N PRO A 59 -10.23 0.98 -16.23
CA PRO A 59 -10.89 0.71 -17.50
C PRO A 59 -10.55 1.77 -18.56
N PRO A 60 -10.36 1.38 -19.82
CA PRO A 60 -10.20 2.33 -20.90
C PRO A 60 -11.38 3.31 -20.96
N GLY A 61 -11.09 4.60 -21.18
CA GLY A 61 -12.11 5.63 -21.25
C GLY A 61 -12.53 6.23 -19.91
N THR A 62 -11.95 5.80 -18.78
CA THR A 62 -12.17 6.47 -17.49
C THR A 62 -11.76 7.96 -17.58
N PRO A 63 -12.68 8.91 -17.25
CA PRO A 63 -12.38 10.33 -17.28
C PRO A 63 -11.20 10.71 -16.38
N ALA A 64 -10.40 11.69 -16.80
CA ALA A 64 -9.21 12.11 -16.05
C ALA A 64 -9.53 12.57 -14.61
N CYS A 65 -10.69 13.18 -14.37
CA CYS A 65 -11.12 13.55 -13.02
C CYS A 65 -11.31 12.31 -12.14
N GLU A 66 -11.92 11.25 -12.67
CA GLU A 66 -12.16 10.00 -11.96
C GLU A 66 -10.84 9.26 -11.72
N VAL A 67 -9.90 9.31 -12.67
CA VAL A 67 -8.52 8.81 -12.45
C VAL A 67 -7.85 9.52 -11.26
N ALA A 68 -8.00 10.84 -11.16
CA ALA A 68 -7.43 11.61 -10.06
C ALA A 68 -8.08 11.26 -8.71
N TRP A 69 -9.41 11.18 -8.67
CA TRP A 69 -10.16 10.77 -7.48
C TRP A 69 -9.84 9.33 -7.05
N HIS A 70 -9.67 8.40 -7.99
CA HIS A 70 -9.21 7.02 -7.71
C HIS A 70 -7.85 7.01 -7.01
N ARG A 71 -6.88 7.77 -7.53
CA ARG A 71 -5.53 7.85 -6.93
C ARG A 71 -5.58 8.45 -5.54
N TYR A 72 -6.35 9.53 -5.37
CA TYR A 72 -6.52 10.17 -4.06
C TYR A 72 -7.18 9.23 -3.05
N ALA A 73 -8.27 8.54 -3.42
CA ALA A 73 -8.94 7.59 -2.54
C ALA A 73 -8.03 6.42 -2.14
N ALA A 74 -7.25 5.87 -3.07
CA ALA A 74 -6.26 4.84 -2.78
C ALA A 74 -5.16 5.35 -1.83
N SER A 75 -4.71 6.60 -2.00
CA SER A 75 -3.78 7.26 -1.07
C SER A 75 -4.37 7.36 0.33
N GLN A 76 -5.59 7.88 0.48
CA GLN A 76 -6.25 8.02 1.78
C GLN A 76 -6.38 6.65 2.48
N ALA A 77 -6.81 5.61 1.76
CA ALA A 77 -6.89 4.25 2.29
C ALA A 77 -5.52 3.70 2.74
N CYS A 78 -4.43 4.07 2.06
CA CYS A 78 -3.07 3.76 2.52
C CYS A 78 -2.79 4.40 3.87
N PHE A 79 -3.04 5.69 4.04
CA PHE A 79 -2.83 6.38 5.32
C PHE A 79 -3.76 5.87 6.43
N ASP A 80 -4.98 5.47 6.11
CA ASP A 80 -5.93 4.91 7.08
C ASP A 80 -5.39 3.63 7.74
N ALA A 81 -4.61 2.81 7.01
CA ALA A 81 -3.92 1.64 7.58
C ALA A 81 -2.90 1.99 8.68
N TYR A 82 -2.45 3.24 8.76
CA TYR A 82 -1.49 3.75 9.75
C TYR A 82 -2.13 4.63 10.82
N ARG A 83 -3.45 4.78 10.82
CA ARG A 83 -4.17 5.57 11.83
C ARG A 83 -4.15 4.86 13.18
N VAL A 84 -3.88 5.62 14.25
CA VAL A 84 -3.90 5.11 15.63
C VAL A 84 -5.19 5.51 16.35
N VAL A 85 -5.47 4.84 17.47
CA VAL A 85 -6.54 5.25 18.38
C VAL A 85 -6.30 6.71 18.81
N GLY A 86 -7.34 7.55 18.69
CA GLY A 86 -7.24 8.99 18.91
C GLY A 86 -7.01 9.82 17.64
N GLY A 87 -6.92 9.20 16.46
CA GLY A 87 -6.98 9.88 15.16
C GLY A 87 -5.64 10.33 14.58
N GLY A 88 -4.54 10.18 15.32
CA GLY A 88 -3.19 10.44 14.81
C GLY A 88 -2.76 9.44 13.73
N LEU A 89 -1.73 9.81 12.96
CA LEU A 89 -1.06 8.92 12.01
C LEU A 89 0.32 8.55 12.54
N LYS A 90 0.71 7.30 12.36
CA LYS A 90 2.11 6.88 12.58
C LYS A 90 3.02 7.61 11.58
N PRO A 91 4.17 8.18 11.99
CA PRO A 91 5.04 8.95 11.09
C PRO A 91 5.58 8.12 9.93
N GLU A 92 5.74 6.80 10.11
CA GLU A 92 6.14 5.88 9.06
C GLU A 92 5.17 5.84 7.87
N ALA A 93 3.91 6.28 8.05
CA ALA A 93 2.93 6.37 6.97
C ALA A 93 3.46 7.22 5.80
N PHE A 94 4.10 8.36 6.09
CA PHE A 94 4.65 9.25 5.06
C PHE A 94 5.86 8.68 4.32
N GLN A 95 6.46 7.59 4.83
CA GLN A 95 7.53 6.86 4.15
C GLN A 95 6.97 5.74 3.26
N ARG A 96 5.72 5.32 3.48
CA ARG A 96 5.09 4.15 2.86
C ARG A 96 3.98 4.51 1.89
N CYS A 97 3.30 5.62 2.14
CA CYS A 97 2.17 6.11 1.39
C CYS A 97 2.56 7.41 0.69
N GLN A 98 2.12 7.56 -0.55
CA GLN A 98 2.26 8.82 -1.26
C GLN A 98 1.14 9.75 -0.82
N GLU A 99 1.47 10.88 -0.19
CA GLU A 99 0.49 11.94 0.03
C GLU A 99 0.13 12.58 -1.31
N LEU A 100 -1.16 12.62 -1.60
CA LEU A 100 -1.71 13.26 -2.80
C LEU A 100 -2.68 14.37 -2.39
N PRO A 101 -2.60 15.54 -3.05
CA PRO A 101 -3.60 16.58 -2.82
C PRO A 101 -4.98 16.11 -3.27
N GLU A 102 -6.01 16.62 -2.59
CA GLU A 102 -7.40 16.39 -3.00
C GLU A 102 -7.62 16.96 -4.41
N PRO A 103 -8.13 16.16 -5.36
CA PRO A 103 -8.40 16.63 -6.71
C PRO A 103 -9.66 17.50 -6.76
N PRO A 104 -9.81 18.36 -7.77
CA PRO A 104 -11.03 19.14 -7.93
C PRO A 104 -12.25 18.22 -8.17
N PRO A 105 -13.47 18.65 -7.82
CA PRO A 105 -14.68 17.89 -8.12
C PRO A 105 -14.80 17.56 -9.61
N CYS A 106 -15.29 16.36 -9.93
CA CYS A 106 -15.69 16.02 -11.30
C CYS A 106 -16.84 16.93 -11.75
N ARG A 107 -16.77 17.41 -12.99
CA ARG A 107 -17.78 18.27 -13.63
C ARG A 107 -18.17 17.68 -14.98
#